data_AF-A0AAV2U4D8-F1
#
_entry.id   AF-A0AAV2U4D8-F1
#
_cell.length_a   1.000
_cell.length_b   1.000
_cell.length_c   1.000
_cell.angle_alpha   90.00
_cell.angle_beta   90.00
_cell.angle_gamma   90.00
#
_symmetry.space_group_name_H-M   'P 1'
#
loop_
_entity.id
_entity.type
_entity.pdbx_description
1 polymer ?
#
loop_
_entity_poly.entity_id
_entity_poly.type
_entity_poly.pdbx_seq_one_letter_code
_entity_poly.pdbx_strand_id
1 'polypeptide(L)'
;MTTNNKQRQTWSSRLTYVMTVAGATVGFGATWRFPYLVGENGGGAYVLLFCIAMIVIGIPMILVENVIGRRLRVNSIDAFGDKILDKGKGISKYWKILGYMGLLGAFGIMAYYMVLGGWVISYIISLISGTLDISTPITKDIAKNFYDLHIGNSPYEIIYLV
;
A
#
# COMPACT_ATOMS: atom_id res chain seq x y z
N MET A 1 13.20 26.33 30.45
CA MET A 1 12.62 25.21 29.66
C MET A 1 12.07 25.78 28.36
N THR A 2 12.78 25.61 27.26
CA THR A 2 12.32 26.02 25.92
C THR A 2 11.33 24.98 25.40
N THR A 3 10.04 25.29 25.43
CA THR A 3 9.01 24.47 24.79
C THR A 3 9.17 24.58 23.28
N ASN A 4 9.93 23.64 22.70
CA ASN A 4 10.13 23.52 21.26
C ASN A 4 8.78 23.22 20.61
N ASN A 5 8.08 24.26 20.16
CA ASN A 5 6.79 24.19 19.49
C ASN A 5 7.03 23.57 18.10
N LYS A 6 7.10 22.24 18.02
CA LYS A 6 7.17 21.51 16.74
C LYS A 6 5.88 21.77 15.96
N GLN A 7 5.88 22.82 15.14
CA GLN A 7 4.81 23.07 14.18
C GLN A 7 4.75 21.88 13.22
N ARG A 8 3.55 21.27 13.11
CA ARG A 8 3.30 20.19 12.16
C ARG A 8 3.52 20.72 10.74
N GLN A 9 4.31 19.98 9.96
CA GLN A 9 4.59 20.33 8.57
C GLN A 9 3.30 20.33 7.76
N THR A 10 3.11 21.37 6.93
CA THR A 10 1.96 21.51 6.03
C THR A 10 2.43 21.34 4.58
N TRP A 11 1.58 20.76 3.75
CA TRP A 11 1.86 20.60 2.32
C TRP A 11 2.05 21.97 1.64
N SER A 12 3.11 22.08 0.84
CA SER A 12 3.45 23.31 0.10
C SER A 12 2.39 23.68 -0.95
N SER A 13 1.79 22.69 -1.62
CA SER A 13 0.75 22.89 -2.63
C SER A 13 -0.32 21.81 -2.58
N ARG A 14 -1.55 22.17 -2.99
CA ARG A 14 -2.67 21.21 -3.16
C ARG A 14 -2.34 20.16 -4.21
N LEU A 15 -1.64 20.55 -5.28
CA LEU A 15 -1.26 19.61 -6.34
C LEU A 15 -0.28 18.56 -5.81
N THR A 16 0.71 18.98 -5.02
CA THR A 16 1.65 18.06 -4.35
C THR A 16 0.90 17.09 -3.44
N TYR A 17 -0.05 17.60 -2.64
CA TYR A 17 -0.87 16.73 -1.79
C TYR A 17 -1.64 15.68 -2.60
N VAL A 18 -2.33 16.08 -3.68
CA VAL A 18 -3.10 15.15 -4.53
C VAL A 18 -2.18 14.12 -5.19
N MET A 19 -1.03 14.54 -5.73
CA MET A 19 -0.07 13.63 -6.36
C MET A 19 0.51 12.62 -5.38
N THR A 20 0.89 13.06 -4.17
CA THR A 20 1.42 12.15 -3.15
C THR A 20 0.36 11.16 -2.68
N VAL A 21 -0.88 11.61 -2.46
CA VAL A 21 -1.99 10.71 -2.06
C VAL A 21 -2.34 9.75 -3.18
N ALA A 22 -2.38 10.20 -4.43
CA ALA A 22 -2.64 9.34 -5.58
C ALA A 22 -1.55 8.27 -5.72
N GLY A 23 -0.27 8.66 -5.62
CA GLY A 23 0.86 7.71 -5.65
C GLY A 23 0.85 6.70 -4.49
N ALA A 24 0.41 7.11 -3.30
CA ALA A 24 0.28 6.20 -2.16
C ALA A 24 -0.90 5.23 -2.29
N THR A 25 -1.93 5.58 -3.08
CA THR A 25 -3.16 4.79 -3.23
C THR A 25 -3.08 3.81 -4.40
N VAL A 26 -2.38 4.17 -5.48
CA VAL A 26 -2.19 3.31 -6.65
C VAL A 26 -1.11 2.27 -6.34
N GLY A 27 -1.53 1.04 -6.08
CA GLY A 27 -0.63 -0.06 -5.72
C GLY A 27 -0.53 -1.16 -6.78
N PHE A 28 0.44 -2.06 -6.58
CA PHE A 28 0.71 -3.21 -7.45
C PHE A 28 -0.53 -4.10 -7.70
N GLY A 29 -1.44 -4.20 -6.73
CA GLY A 29 -2.68 -4.98 -6.86
C GLY A 29 -3.56 -4.57 -8.04
N ALA A 30 -3.54 -3.29 -8.45
CA ALA A 30 -4.26 -2.82 -9.63
C ALA A 30 -3.68 -3.37 -10.94
N THR A 31 -2.38 -3.68 -10.97
CA THR A 31 -1.66 -4.11 -12.17
C THR A 31 -1.91 -5.57 -12.54
N TRP A 32 -2.02 -6.46 -11.54
CA TRP A 32 -2.11 -7.91 -11.81
C TRP A 32 -3.38 -8.55 -11.23
N ARG A 33 -3.72 -8.26 -9.97
CA ARG A 33 -4.83 -8.93 -9.28
C ARG A 33 -6.18 -8.44 -9.82
N PHE A 34 -6.31 -7.13 -10.07
CA PHE A 34 -7.52 -6.57 -10.65
C PHE A 34 -7.87 -7.16 -12.03
N PRO A 35 -6.99 -7.12 -13.05
CA PRO A 35 -7.32 -7.70 -14.36
C PRO A 35 -7.52 -9.22 -14.29
N TYR A 36 -6.81 -9.92 -13.41
CA TYR A 36 -7.04 -11.35 -13.18
C TYR A 36 -8.47 -11.62 -12.68
N LEU A 37 -8.90 -10.90 -11.63
CA LEU A 37 -10.25 -11.05 -11.08
C LEU A 37 -11.33 -10.61 -12.08
N VAL A 38 -11.08 -9.56 -12.86
CA VAL A 38 -11.96 -9.13 -13.95
C VAL A 38 -12.11 -10.26 -14.97
N GLY A 39 -11.00 -10.86 -15.41
CA GLY A 39 -11.01 -11.95 -16.38
C GLY A 39 -11.78 -13.19 -15.89
N GLU A 40 -11.63 -13.53 -14.61
CA GLU A 40 -12.25 -14.72 -14.01
C GLU A 40 -13.74 -14.51 -13.68
N ASN A 41 -14.15 -13.30 -13.26
CA ASN A 41 -15.49 -13.01 -12.73
C ASN A 41 -16.43 -12.32 -13.74
N GLY A 42 -16.31 -12.62 -15.03
CA GLY A 42 -17.25 -12.11 -16.05
C GLY A 42 -16.93 -10.73 -16.61
N GLY A 43 -15.66 -10.31 -16.56
CA GLY A 43 -15.14 -9.18 -17.32
C GLY A 43 -15.79 -7.85 -16.95
N GLY A 44 -16.45 -7.24 -17.94
CA GLY A 44 -17.07 -5.92 -17.81
C GLY A 44 -18.16 -5.84 -16.73
N ALA A 45 -18.88 -6.93 -16.46
CA ALA A 45 -19.88 -6.95 -15.39
C ALA A 45 -19.25 -6.79 -14.00
N TYR A 46 -18.10 -7.42 -13.78
CA TYR A 46 -17.32 -7.26 -12.55
C TYR A 46 -16.80 -5.83 -12.40
N VAL A 47 -16.31 -5.22 -13.48
CA VAL A 47 -15.85 -3.82 -13.45
C VAL A 47 -16.98 -2.87 -13.09
N LEU A 48 -18.17 -3.07 -13.65
CA LEU A 48 -19.34 -2.23 -13.34
C LEU A 48 -19.73 -2.34 -11.86
N LEU A 49 -19.80 -3.57 -11.33
CA LEU A 49 -20.07 -3.79 -9.90
C LEU A 49 -18.99 -3.18 -9.00
N PHE A 50 -17.73 -3.32 -9.39
CA PHE A 50 -16.58 -2.72 -8.70
C PHE A 50 -16.68 -1.20 -8.66
N CYS A 51 -17.04 -0.55 -9.77
CA CYS A 51 -17.25 0.90 -9.81
C CYS A 51 -18.39 1.36 -8.89
N ILE A 52 -19.51 0.64 -8.87
CA ILE A 52 -20.62 0.95 -7.96
C ILE A 52 -20.17 0.81 -6.50
N ALA A 53 -19.50 -0.29 -6.15
CA ALA A 53 -18.98 -0.51 -4.80
C ALA A 53 -17.96 0.56 -4.40
N MET A 54 -17.11 1.00 -5.32
CA MET A 54 -16.13 2.07 -5.07
C MET A 54 -16.82 3.41 -4.78
N ILE A 55 -17.88 3.75 -5.51
CA ILE A 55 -18.63 4.99 -5.29
C ILE A 55 -19.40 4.94 -3.96
N VAL A 56 -20.00 3.80 -3.63
CA VAL A 56 -20.87 3.66 -2.44
C VAL A 56 -20.07 3.45 -1.16
N ILE A 57 -18.93 2.78 -1.20
CA ILE A 57 -18.16 2.39 -0.02
C ILE A 57 -16.79 3.07 0.00
N GLY A 58 -16.04 2.99 -1.11
CA GLY A 58 -14.67 3.50 -1.19
C GLY A 58 -14.58 5.02 -1.01
N ILE A 59 -15.33 5.78 -1.80
CA ILE A 59 -15.31 7.26 -1.73
C ILE A 59 -15.73 7.76 -0.34
N PRO A 60 -16.86 7.32 0.26
CA PRO A 60 -17.26 7.78 1.58
C PRO A 60 -16.23 7.44 2.66
N MET A 61 -15.61 6.26 2.58
CA MET A 61 -14.62 5.83 3.55
C MET A 61 -13.38 6.73 3.54
N ILE A 62 -12.84 7.04 2.36
CA ILE A 62 -11.69 7.96 2.21
C ILE A 62 -12.04 9.40 2.67
N LEU A 63 -13.27 9.84 2.41
CA LEU A 63 -13.73 11.16 2.85
C LEU A 63 -13.80 11.25 4.37
N VAL A 64 -14.33 10.22 5.03
CA VAL A 64 -14.39 10.15 6.50
C VAL A 64 -12.98 10.16 7.09
N GLU A 65 -12.07 9.34 6.56
CA GLU A 65 -10.68 9.28 7.02
C GLU A 65 -9.98 10.65 6.89
N ASN A 66 -10.13 11.30 5.73
CA ASN A 66 -9.53 12.62 5.50
C ASN A 66 -10.14 13.70 6.42
N VAL A 67 -11.45 13.68 6.68
CA VAL A 67 -12.10 14.62 7.61
C VAL A 67 -11.57 14.44 9.04
N ILE A 68 -11.44 13.20 9.50
CA ILE A 68 -10.90 12.87 10.83
C ILE A 68 -9.45 13.36 10.93
N GLY A 69 -8.61 13.02 9.94
CA GLY A 69 -7.21 13.43 9.89
C GLY A 69 -7.03 14.95 9.88
N ARG A 70 -7.83 15.69 9.11
CA ARG A 70 -7.77 17.16 9.03
C ARG A 70 -8.26 17.86 10.29
N ARG A 71 -9.26 17.31 10.98
CA ARG A 71 -9.81 17.87 12.22
C ARG A 71 -8.89 17.63 13.40
N LEU A 72 -8.40 16.40 13.57
CA LEU A 72 -7.60 16.04 14.73
C LEU A 72 -6.13 16.42 14.55
N ARG A 73 -5.59 16.41 13.32
CA ARG A 73 -4.17 16.68 13.02
C ARG A 73 -3.23 15.95 13.99
N VAL A 74 -3.49 14.67 14.23
CA VAL A 74 -2.70 13.77 15.09
C VAL A 74 -2.31 12.51 14.31
N ASN A 75 -1.46 11.65 14.89
CA ASN A 75 -1.07 10.40 14.24
C ASN A 75 -2.25 9.42 14.20
N SER A 76 -2.20 8.41 13.32
CA SER A 76 -3.32 7.46 13.13
C SER A 76 -3.78 6.77 14.42
N ILE A 77 -2.86 6.36 15.30
CA ILE A 77 -3.20 5.75 16.60
C ILE A 77 -3.81 6.77 17.57
N ASP A 78 -3.23 7.98 17.61
CA ASP A 78 -3.70 9.08 18.45
C ASP A 78 -5.08 9.59 18.01
N ALA A 79 -5.43 9.40 16.74
CA ALA A 79 -6.72 9.78 16.16
C ALA A 79 -7.88 8.95 16.71
N PHE A 80 -7.62 7.74 17.24
CA PHE A 80 -8.60 6.90 17.95
C PHE A 80 -8.44 6.98 19.48
N GLY A 81 -7.64 7.92 19.97
CA GLY A 81 -7.27 8.06 21.37
C GLY A 81 -7.86 9.30 22.06
N ASP A 82 -7.30 9.59 23.24
CA ASP A 82 -7.77 10.62 24.17
C ASP A 82 -7.76 12.06 23.61
N LYS A 83 -7.21 12.29 22.41
CA LYS A 83 -7.20 13.62 21.77
C LYS A 83 -8.47 13.92 20.96
N ILE A 84 -9.34 12.94 20.74
CA ILE A 84 -10.73 13.23 20.33
C ILE A 84 -11.48 13.96 21.47
N LEU A 85 -11.00 13.88 22.72
CA LEU A 85 -11.70 14.27 23.94
C LEU A 85 -11.78 15.79 24.19
N ASP A 86 -11.13 16.65 23.41
CA ASP A 86 -11.23 18.10 23.58
C ASP A 86 -12.65 18.66 23.33
N LYS A 87 -13.61 17.81 22.88
CA LYS A 87 -15.03 18.16 22.67
C LYS A 87 -16.05 17.27 23.40
N GLY A 88 -15.70 16.74 24.58
CA GLY A 88 -16.70 16.37 25.60
C GLY A 88 -17.61 15.16 25.33
N LYS A 89 -17.25 14.24 24.41
CA LYS A 89 -17.92 12.94 24.27
C LYS A 89 -16.90 11.82 24.47
N GLY A 90 -17.01 11.12 25.60
CA GLY A 90 -16.14 10.01 25.97
C GLY A 90 -16.32 8.81 25.04
N ILE A 91 -15.43 8.69 24.05
CA ILE A 91 -15.27 7.45 23.29
C ILE A 91 -14.40 6.53 24.14
N SER A 92 -14.80 5.26 24.25
CA SER A 92 -14.11 4.30 25.11
C SER A 92 -12.66 4.04 24.65
N LYS A 93 -11.73 3.91 25.60
CA LYS A 93 -10.29 3.64 25.37
C LYS A 93 -10.03 2.42 24.48
N TYR A 94 -10.99 1.50 24.37
CA TYR A 94 -10.94 0.34 23.47
C TYR A 94 -10.83 0.70 21.99
N TRP A 95 -11.23 1.91 21.56
CA TRP A 95 -11.09 2.35 20.17
C TRP A 95 -9.63 2.49 19.72
N LYS A 96 -8.68 2.66 20.65
CA LYS A 96 -7.24 2.64 20.33
C LYS A 96 -6.80 1.31 19.72
N ILE A 97 -7.49 0.20 20.02
CA ILE A 97 -7.18 -1.12 19.46
C ILE A 97 -7.30 -1.11 17.94
N LEU A 98 -8.28 -0.41 17.36
CA LEU A 98 -8.43 -0.28 15.91
C LEU A 98 -7.23 0.43 15.28
N GLY A 99 -6.70 1.46 15.94
CA GLY A 99 -5.48 2.15 15.50
C GLY A 99 -4.25 1.23 15.49
N TYR A 100 -4.09 0.39 16.53
CA TYR A 100 -3.01 -0.59 16.59
C TYR A 100 -3.18 -1.72 15.56
N MET A 101 -4.40 -2.19 15.31
CA MET A 101 -4.67 -3.17 14.25
C MET A 101 -4.33 -2.61 12.88
N GLY A 102 -4.68 -1.35 12.60
CA GLY A 102 -4.29 -0.67 11.36
C GLY A 102 -2.78 -0.55 11.20
N LEU A 103 -2.05 -0.21 12.27
CA LEU A 103 -0.59 -0.16 12.25
C LEU A 103 0.03 -1.54 11.96
N LEU A 104 -0.46 -2.58 12.63
CA LEU A 104 0.04 -3.95 12.44
C LEU A 104 -0.26 -4.44 11.01
N GLY A 105 -1.46 -4.14 10.49
CA GLY A 105 -1.83 -4.42 9.11
C GLY A 105 -0.92 -3.72 8.10
N ALA A 106 -0.66 -2.43 8.29
CA ALA A 106 0.26 -1.67 7.42
C ALA A 106 1.69 -2.23 7.46
N PHE A 107 2.16 -2.65 8.64
CA PHE A 107 3.47 -3.30 8.80
C PHE A 107 3.53 -4.65 8.05
N GLY A 108 2.49 -5.48 8.18
CA GLY A 108 2.41 -6.77 7.48
C GLY A 108 2.38 -6.61 5.96
N ILE A 109 1.63 -5.60 5.47
CA ILE A 109 1.62 -5.25 4.04
C ILE A 109 3.02 -4.82 3.61
N MET A 110 3.68 -3.92 4.34
CA MET A 110 5.05 -3.50 4.01
C MET A 110 6.02 -4.67 3.90
N ALA A 111 6.00 -5.61 4.86
CA ALA A 111 6.87 -6.78 4.84
C ALA A 111 6.65 -7.65 3.58
N TYR A 112 5.40 -7.87 3.18
CA TYR A 112 5.07 -8.60 1.95
C TYR A 112 5.54 -7.86 0.70
N TYR A 113 5.31 -6.54 0.63
CA TYR A 113 5.68 -5.72 -0.52
C TYR A 113 7.19 -5.55 -0.69
N MET A 114 7.95 -5.55 0.41
CA MET A 114 9.42 -5.54 0.37
C MET A 114 9.97 -6.78 -0.35
N VAL A 115 9.46 -7.97 -0.01
CA VAL A 115 9.89 -9.22 -0.66
C VAL A 115 9.54 -9.23 -2.15
N LEU A 116 8.32 -8.82 -2.51
CA LEU A 116 7.93 -8.69 -3.92
C LEU A 116 8.81 -7.69 -4.68
N GLY A 117 9.14 -6.56 -4.05
CA GLY A 117 10.04 -5.56 -4.62
C GLY A 117 11.42 -6.15 -4.92
N GLY A 118 11.98 -6.92 -3.98
CA GLY A 118 13.24 -7.64 -4.17
C GLY A 118 13.21 -8.58 -5.39
N TRP A 119 12.11 -9.31 -5.60
CA TRP A 119 11.95 -10.14 -6.79
C TRP A 119 11.95 -9.30 -8.07
N VAL A 120 11.17 -8.22 -8.12
CA VAL A 120 11.10 -7.33 -9.30
C VAL A 120 12.47 -6.73 -9.62
N ILE A 121 13.22 -6.29 -8.61
CA ILE A 121 14.57 -5.73 -8.79
C ILE A 121 15.54 -6.80 -9.30
N SER A 122 15.50 -8.01 -8.76
CA SER A 122 16.30 -9.15 -9.25
C SER A 122 16.02 -9.42 -10.74
N TYR A 123 14.74 -9.48 -11.15
CA TYR A 123 14.38 -9.62 -12.55
C TYR A 123 14.92 -8.47 -13.42
N ILE A 124 14.83 -7.22 -12.97
CA ILE A 124 15.36 -6.06 -13.70
C ILE A 124 16.88 -6.16 -13.87
N ILE A 125 17.61 -6.51 -12.81
CA ILE A 125 19.07 -6.66 -12.86
C ILE A 125 19.46 -7.79 -13.81
N SER A 126 18.77 -8.93 -13.78
CA SER A 126 19.04 -10.07 -14.66
C SER A 126 18.69 -9.80 -16.12
N LEU A 127 17.70 -8.93 -16.39
CA LEU A 127 17.40 -8.44 -17.73
C LEU A 127 18.51 -7.51 -18.25
N ILE A 128 19.02 -6.60 -17.41
CA ILE A 128 20.11 -5.67 -17.77
C ILE A 128 21.45 -6.42 -17.94
N SER A 129 21.70 -7.42 -17.09
CA SER A 129 22.93 -8.23 -17.09
C SER A 129 22.99 -9.27 -18.21
N GLY A 130 21.90 -9.42 -18.99
CA GLY A 130 21.83 -10.38 -20.10
C GLY A 130 21.69 -11.85 -19.67
N THR A 131 21.44 -12.12 -18.38
CA THR A 131 21.21 -13.47 -17.85
C THR A 131 19.83 -14.01 -18.24
N LEU A 132 18.85 -13.10 -18.42
CA LEU A 132 17.54 -13.40 -18.99
C LEU A 132 17.50 -12.92 -20.44
N ASP A 133 17.62 -13.86 -21.38
CA ASP A 133 17.62 -13.54 -22.81
C ASP A 133 16.19 -13.27 -23.32
N ILE A 134 15.88 -11.98 -23.53
CA ILE A 134 14.62 -11.49 -24.08
C ILE A 134 14.42 -11.84 -25.56
N SER A 135 15.44 -12.41 -26.22
CA SER A 135 15.39 -12.83 -27.61
C SER A 135 14.56 -14.10 -27.82
N THR A 136 14.24 -14.82 -26.74
CA THR A 136 13.34 -15.99 -26.77
C THR A 136 12.06 -15.70 -25.98
N PRO A 137 10.89 -16.22 -26.40
CA PRO A 137 9.65 -16.00 -25.68
C PRO A 137 9.74 -16.61 -24.27
N ILE A 138 9.66 -15.74 -23.26
CA ILE A 138 9.68 -16.13 -21.84
C ILE A 138 8.44 -16.99 -21.55
N THR A 139 8.63 -18.31 -21.62
CA THR A 139 7.59 -19.30 -21.33
C THR A 139 7.49 -19.50 -19.82
N LYS A 140 6.31 -19.92 -19.32
CA LYS A 140 6.07 -20.15 -17.87
C LYS A 140 7.15 -21.03 -17.23
N ASP A 141 7.65 -22.02 -17.96
CA ASP A 141 8.67 -22.96 -17.49
C ASP A 141 10.05 -22.30 -17.32
N ILE A 142 10.41 -21.37 -18.20
CA ILE A 142 11.65 -20.59 -18.12
C ILE A 142 11.60 -19.65 -16.91
N ALA A 143 10.48 -18.95 -16.72
CA ALA A 143 10.28 -18.06 -15.59
C ALA A 143 10.29 -18.82 -14.25
N LYS A 144 9.69 -20.01 -14.22
CA LYS A 144 9.68 -20.89 -13.04
C LYS A 144 11.08 -21.40 -12.70
N ASN A 145 11.83 -21.89 -13.69
CA ASN A 145 13.21 -22.33 -13.49
C ASN A 145 14.12 -21.19 -12.99
N PHE A 146 13.96 -19.98 -13.54
CA PHE A 146 14.70 -18.81 -13.06
C PHE A 146 14.35 -18.45 -11.60
N TYR A 147 13.06 -18.47 -11.27
CA TYR A 147 12.58 -18.22 -9.91
C TYR A 147 13.13 -19.26 -8.93
N ASP A 148 13.07 -20.55 -9.25
CA ASP A 148 13.55 -21.60 -8.36
C ASP A 148 15.08 -21.49 -8.13
N LEU A 149 15.84 -21.11 -9.15
CA LEU A 149 17.30 -20.99 -9.08
C LEU A 149 17.81 -19.73 -8.35
N HIS A 150 17.18 -18.57 -8.56
CA HIS A 150 17.69 -17.28 -8.05
C HIS A 150 16.87 -16.71 -6.88
N ILE A 151 15.64 -17.15 -6.70
CA ILE A 151 14.72 -16.63 -5.67
C ILE A 151 14.40 -17.72 -4.64
N GLY A 152 14.09 -18.94 -5.08
CA GLY A 152 13.72 -20.05 -4.19
C GLY A 152 14.88 -20.65 -3.41
N ASN A 153 16.01 -20.90 -4.05
CA ASN A 153 17.15 -21.61 -3.45
C ASN A 153 18.25 -20.69 -2.86
N SER A 154 18.20 -19.39 -3.14
CA SER A 154 19.19 -18.39 -2.67
C SER A 154 18.52 -17.22 -1.93
N PRO A 155 17.93 -17.47 -0.75
CA PRO A 155 17.24 -16.43 0.04
C PRO A 155 18.13 -15.24 0.43
N TYR A 156 19.45 -15.39 0.36
CA TYR A 156 20.41 -14.30 0.62
C TYR A 156 20.39 -13.21 -0.46
N GLU A 157 20.15 -13.53 -1.74
CA GLU A 157 20.13 -12.49 -2.79
C GLU A 157 18.98 -11.49 -2.62
N ILE A 158 17.84 -11.95 -2.08
CA ILE A 158 16.68 -11.11 -1.80
C ILE A 158 16.98 -10.15 -0.65
N ILE A 159 17.76 -10.59 0.36
CA ILE A 159 18.14 -9.77 1.52
C ILE A 159 19.11 -8.65 1.13
N TYR A 160 19.96 -8.84 0.11
CA TYR A 160 20.88 -7.79 -0.36
C TYR A 160 20.20 -6.73 -1.23
N LEU A 161 19.01 -7.01 -1.77
CA LEU A 161 18.26 -6.13 -2.67
C LEU A 161 17.09 -5.39 -2.01
N VAL A 162 16.78 -5.70 -0.74
CA VAL A 162 15.72 -5.09 0.09
C VAL A 162 16.34 -4.29 1.22
#